data_AF-A0A1H1A8N5-F1
#
_entry.id   AF-A0A1H1A8N5-F1
#
_cell.length_a   1.000
_cell.length_b   1.000
_cell.length_c   1.000
_cell.angle_alpha   90.00
_cell.angle_beta   90.00
_cell.angle_gamma   90.00
#
_symmetry.space_group_name_H-M   'P 1'
#
loop_
_entity.id
_entity.type
_entity.pdbx_description
1 polymer ?
#
loop_
_entity_poly.entity_id
_entity_poly.type
_entity_poly.pdbx_seq_one_letter_code
_entity_poly.pdbx_strand_id
1 'polypeptide(L)'
;MTGRAPQSSRTDVPGADGGDADSPVARAGERVLRIGSDRPVRISAGHRLLHHDGKCSRPHGHNYEISVELVGELTEEGWVADKGDVTDVIDEWDHMFLLESGDPLLDAFEESDDADAAVVLDAPPTAEVMAVVLEEKLADALPDTVSEVAVEVRETSELCTGFR
;
A
#
# COMPACT_ATOMS: atom_id res chain seq x y z
N MET A 1 31.88 69.18 16.58
CA MET A 1 32.31 68.13 17.53
C MET A 1 31.05 67.69 18.24
N THR A 2 30.50 66.50 18.06
CA THR A 2 31.04 65.14 18.12
C THR A 2 30.21 64.27 17.15
N GLY A 3 30.79 63.47 16.26
CA GLY A 3 31.30 62.12 16.57
C GLY A 3 30.26 61.06 16.19
N ARG A 4 30.17 60.73 14.89
CA ARG A 4 29.33 59.66 14.32
C ARG A 4 29.98 58.30 14.64
N ALA A 5 29.26 57.41 15.33
CA ALA A 5 29.69 56.03 15.55
C ALA A 5 29.43 55.16 14.31
N PRO A 6 30.31 54.19 13.98
CA PRO A 6 30.20 53.39 12.77
C PRO A 6 29.26 52.19 12.92
N GLN A 7 28.75 51.76 11.77
CA GLN A 7 27.92 50.58 11.52
C GLN A 7 28.70 49.30 11.88
N SER A 8 28.07 48.37 12.61
CA SER A 8 28.48 46.96 12.61
C SER A 8 27.55 46.18 11.70
N SER A 9 28.14 45.69 10.62
CA SER A 9 27.59 44.70 9.70
C SER A 9 27.16 43.46 10.47
N ARG A 10 25.87 43.12 10.39
CA ARG A 10 25.41 41.77 10.72
C ARG A 10 25.95 40.85 9.64
N THR A 11 26.91 40.03 10.02
CA THR A 11 27.43 38.91 9.24
C THR A 11 26.28 37.99 8.85
N ASP A 12 26.23 37.73 7.54
CA ASP A 12 25.52 36.61 6.93
C ASP A 12 25.79 35.31 7.71
N VAL A 13 24.72 34.61 8.06
CA VAL A 13 24.81 33.23 8.55
C VAL A 13 25.01 32.36 7.31
N PRO A 14 26.13 31.64 7.16
CA PRO A 14 26.30 30.70 6.06
C PRO A 14 25.27 29.58 6.23
N GLY A 15 24.64 29.20 5.11
CA GLY A 15 23.64 28.14 5.04
C GLY A 15 24.11 26.87 5.74
N ALA A 16 23.23 26.30 6.54
CA ALA A 16 23.36 24.96 7.09
C ALA A 16 23.04 23.93 6.00
N ASP A 17 23.83 23.90 4.93
CA ASP A 17 23.87 22.78 3.99
C ASP A 17 24.92 21.80 4.51
N GLY A 18 24.51 21.02 5.49
CA GLY A 18 25.30 19.97 6.09
C GLY A 18 24.36 18.95 6.67
N GLY A 19 23.71 18.17 5.79
CA GLY A 19 23.00 16.96 6.20
C GLY A 19 23.96 16.15 7.07
N ASP A 20 23.53 15.88 8.30
CA ASP A 20 24.37 15.29 9.33
C ASP A 20 24.69 13.85 8.92
N ALA A 21 25.84 13.65 8.28
CA ALA A 21 26.30 12.37 7.75
C ALA A 21 26.45 11.29 8.85
N ASP A 22 26.29 11.68 10.12
CA ASP A 22 26.30 10.79 11.28
C ASP A 22 24.90 10.58 11.93
N SER A 23 23.85 11.09 11.28
CA SER A 23 22.47 10.88 11.76
C SER A 23 22.10 9.38 11.78
N PRO A 24 21.25 8.95 12.71
CA PRO A 24 20.76 7.56 12.73
C PRO A 24 20.09 7.13 11.42
N VAL A 25 19.44 8.07 10.71
CA VAL A 25 18.80 7.85 9.40
C VAL A 25 19.86 7.53 8.35
N ALA A 26 20.90 8.35 8.21
CA ALA A 26 21.98 8.14 7.25
C ALA A 26 22.76 6.83 7.47
N ARG A 27 22.82 6.34 8.71
CA ARG A 27 23.48 5.07 9.07
C ARG A 27 22.54 3.86 9.09
N ALA A 28 21.26 4.03 8.78
CA ALA A 28 20.31 2.93 8.87
C ALA A 28 20.59 1.88 7.78
N GLY A 29 20.73 2.29 6.51
CA GLY A 29 20.59 1.36 5.40
C GLY A 29 19.19 0.73 5.39
N GLU A 30 19.03 -0.40 4.71
CA GLU A 30 17.71 -1.03 4.56
C GLU A 30 17.15 -1.58 5.89
N ARG A 31 15.84 -1.45 6.04
CA ARG A 31 15.05 -1.91 7.18
C ARG A 31 13.82 -2.64 6.69
N VAL A 32 13.37 -3.58 7.50
CA VAL A 32 12.13 -4.33 7.27
C VAL A 32 11.03 -3.70 8.12
N LEU A 33 9.96 -3.26 7.47
CA LEU A 33 8.73 -2.81 8.10
C LEU A 33 7.64 -3.87 7.85
N ARG A 34 7.00 -4.32 8.92
CA ARG A 34 5.89 -5.27 8.84
C ARG A 34 4.61 -4.60 9.33
N ILE A 35 3.62 -4.54 8.44
CA ILE A 35 2.30 -4.00 8.72
C ILE A 35 1.33 -5.18 8.72
N GLY A 36 0.54 -5.31 9.78
CA GLY A 36 -0.49 -6.34 9.83
C GLY A 36 -0.08 -7.71 10.37
N SER A 37 1.18 -7.95 10.76
CA SER A 37 1.62 -9.29 11.23
C SER A 37 0.86 -9.81 12.45
N ASP A 38 0.70 -9.01 13.51
CA ASP A 38 -0.08 -9.40 14.70
C ASP A 38 -1.56 -9.01 14.59
N ARG A 39 -1.84 -7.94 13.84
CA ARG A 39 -3.16 -7.34 13.68
C ARG A 39 -3.37 -6.96 12.22
N PRO A 40 -3.81 -7.90 11.38
CA PRO A 40 -3.93 -7.66 9.95
C PRO A 40 -4.93 -6.55 9.65
N VAL A 41 -4.69 -5.87 8.53
CA VAL A 41 -5.67 -4.99 7.91
C VAL A 41 -6.82 -5.87 7.42
N ARG A 42 -8.06 -5.44 7.65
CA ARG A 42 -9.24 -6.25 7.33
C ARG A 42 -10.13 -5.50 6.38
N ILE A 43 -10.47 -6.16 5.29
CA ILE A 43 -11.44 -5.69 4.30
C ILE A 43 -12.54 -6.73 4.13
N SER A 44 -13.74 -6.27 3.76
CA SER A 44 -14.87 -7.11 3.40
C SER A 44 -15.16 -6.92 1.92
N ALA A 45 -14.91 -7.94 1.11
CA ALA A 45 -15.12 -7.85 -0.33
C ALA A 45 -15.94 -9.03 -0.87
N GLY A 46 -16.79 -8.73 -1.84
CA GLY A 46 -17.49 -9.72 -2.65
C GLY A 46 -16.61 -10.17 -3.82
N HIS A 47 -16.77 -11.40 -4.28
CA HIS A 47 -16.15 -11.87 -5.52
C HIS A 47 -16.86 -13.10 -6.09
N ARG A 48 -16.40 -13.54 -7.26
CA ARG A 48 -16.62 -14.90 -7.77
C ARG A 48 -15.46 -15.30 -8.68
N LEU A 49 -15.30 -16.60 -8.88
CA LEU A 49 -14.35 -17.17 -9.84
C LEU A 49 -15.12 -17.64 -11.09
N LEU A 50 -15.12 -16.81 -12.14
CA LEU A 50 -15.96 -16.96 -13.34
C LEU A 50 -15.87 -18.37 -13.97
N HIS A 51 -14.68 -18.95 -13.97
CA HIS A 51 -14.37 -20.23 -14.63
C HIS A 51 -14.31 -21.44 -13.69
N HIS A 52 -14.84 -21.32 -12.45
CA HIS A 52 -14.73 -22.38 -11.45
C HIS A 52 -15.95 -23.33 -11.42
N ASP A 53 -15.73 -24.64 -11.35
CA ASP A 53 -16.82 -25.64 -11.38
C ASP A 53 -17.60 -25.76 -10.06
N GLY A 54 -17.01 -25.29 -8.96
CA GLY A 54 -17.57 -25.37 -7.60
C GLY A 54 -18.32 -24.13 -7.13
N LYS A 55 -18.61 -24.06 -5.83
CA LYS A 55 -19.41 -22.97 -5.21
C LYS A 55 -18.82 -21.56 -5.44
N CYS A 56 -17.50 -21.45 -5.59
CA CYS A 56 -16.80 -20.18 -5.79
C CYS A 56 -17.14 -19.48 -7.12
N SER A 57 -17.81 -20.13 -8.09
CA SER A 57 -18.33 -19.44 -9.28
C SER A 57 -19.61 -18.65 -9.04
N ARG A 58 -20.24 -18.81 -7.87
CA ARG A 58 -21.38 -17.99 -7.48
C ARG A 58 -20.88 -16.72 -6.79
N PRO A 59 -21.56 -15.58 -6.94
CA PRO A 59 -21.31 -14.40 -6.12
C PRO A 59 -21.35 -14.76 -4.62
N HIS A 60 -20.27 -14.42 -3.92
CA HIS A 60 -20.11 -14.58 -2.48
C HIS A 60 -19.12 -13.53 -1.97
N GLY A 61 -18.62 -13.65 -0.75
CA GLY A 61 -17.63 -12.73 -0.21
C GLY A 61 -16.90 -13.30 1.00
N HIS A 62 -15.80 -12.63 1.33
CA HIS A 62 -14.92 -12.99 2.44
C HIS A 62 -14.57 -11.75 3.25
N ASN A 63 -14.22 -11.99 4.51
CA ASN A 63 -13.43 -11.04 5.28
C ASN A 63 -11.97 -11.40 5.04
N TYR A 64 -11.27 -10.57 4.28
CA TYR A 64 -9.86 -10.78 3.99
C TYR A 64 -9.01 -10.21 5.12
N GLU A 65 -7.94 -10.92 5.47
CA GLU A 65 -6.89 -10.42 6.34
C GLU A 65 -5.62 -10.19 5.51
N ILE A 66 -5.13 -8.95 5.50
CA ILE A 66 -3.99 -8.52 4.69
C ILE A 66 -2.84 -8.08 5.60
N SER A 67 -1.64 -8.56 5.29
CA SER A 67 -0.39 -8.08 5.88
C SER A 67 0.64 -7.79 4.81
N VAL A 68 1.50 -6.80 5.09
CA VAL A 68 2.49 -6.28 4.15
C VAL A 68 3.86 -6.29 4.83
N GLU A 69 4.86 -6.82 4.14
CA GLU A 69 6.26 -6.63 4.46
C GLU A 69 6.89 -5.70 3.42
N LEU A 70 7.62 -4.70 3.91
CA LEU A 70 8.35 -3.74 3.09
C LEU A 70 9.82 -3.78 3.47
N VAL A 71 10.68 -3.77 2.47
CA VAL A 71 12.12 -3.54 2.63
C VAL A 71 12.46 -2.21 1.99
N GLY A 72 13.23 -1.37 2.69
CA GLY A 72 13.67 -0.10 2.14
C GLY A 72 14.53 0.72 3.07
N GLU A 73 15.10 1.80 2.55
CA GLU A 73 15.81 2.80 3.35
C GLU A 73 14.83 3.71 4.09
N LEU A 74 15.31 4.40 5.13
CA LEU A 74 14.51 5.38 5.84
C LEU A 74 14.40 6.66 5.02
N THR A 75 13.19 7.20 4.90
CA THR A 75 12.95 8.56 4.40
C THR A 75 13.60 9.60 5.32
N GLU A 76 13.60 10.87 4.90
CA GLU A 76 14.08 11.99 5.73
C GLU A 76 13.33 12.10 7.07
N GLU A 77 12.09 11.62 7.11
CA GLU A 77 11.23 11.58 8.29
C GLU A 77 11.50 10.36 9.18
N GLY A 78 12.31 9.40 8.72
CA GLY A 78 12.79 8.27 9.50
C GLY A 78 11.95 6.99 9.39
N TRP A 79 11.10 6.86 8.37
CA TRP A 79 10.24 5.69 8.14
C TRP A 79 10.65 4.94 6.87
N VAL A 80 10.40 3.63 6.79
CA VAL A 80 10.50 2.91 5.50
C VAL A 80 9.36 3.35 4.58
N ALA A 81 8.15 3.43 5.13
CA ALA A 81 6.94 3.96 4.51
C ALA A 81 5.97 4.45 5.60
N ASP A 82 5.07 5.37 5.27
CA ASP A 82 3.94 5.69 6.15
C ASP A 82 2.94 4.51 6.14
N LYS A 83 2.40 4.16 7.31
CA LYS A 83 1.41 3.11 7.42
C LYS A 83 0.08 3.53 6.76
N GLY A 84 -0.27 4.81 6.83
CA GLY A 84 -1.45 5.41 6.21
C GLY A 84 -1.48 5.15 4.72
N ASP A 85 -0.39 5.42 4.01
CA ASP A 85 -0.28 5.19 2.56
C ASP A 85 -0.54 3.71 2.20
N VAL A 86 -0.01 2.79 3.01
CA VAL A 86 -0.27 1.35 2.83
C VAL A 86 -1.73 0.99 3.08
N THR A 87 -2.35 1.53 4.13
CA THR A 87 -3.75 1.25 4.43
C THR A 87 -4.70 1.88 3.42
N ASP A 88 -4.39 3.07 2.90
CA ASP A 88 -5.22 3.76 1.92
C ASP A 88 -5.33 2.94 0.62
N VAL A 89 -4.22 2.35 0.15
CA VAL A 89 -4.23 1.43 -1.01
C VAL A 89 -5.06 0.18 -0.74
N ILE A 90 -4.98 -0.39 0.46
CA ILE A 90 -5.76 -1.60 0.82
C ILE A 90 -7.25 -1.26 0.95
N ASP A 91 -7.58 -0.09 1.51
CA ASP A 91 -8.95 0.35 1.76
C ASP A 91 -9.72 0.63 0.45
N GLU A 92 -9.02 0.85 -0.69
CA GLU A 92 -9.64 0.87 -2.04
C GLU A 92 -10.40 -0.42 -2.38
N TRP A 93 -10.11 -1.53 -1.70
CA TRP A 93 -10.72 -2.84 -1.92
C TRP A 93 -11.80 -3.18 -0.90
N ASP A 94 -11.97 -2.36 0.15
CA ASP A 94 -13.00 -2.59 1.17
C ASP A 94 -14.40 -2.24 0.64
N HIS A 95 -15.39 -3.07 0.99
CA HIS A 95 -16.76 -2.98 0.50
C HIS A 95 -16.93 -3.07 -1.03
N MET A 96 -15.92 -3.58 -1.73
CA MET A 96 -15.94 -3.73 -3.19
C MET A 96 -16.35 -5.13 -3.64
N PHE A 97 -16.78 -5.24 -4.89
CA PHE A 97 -16.95 -6.52 -5.57
C PHE A 97 -15.82 -6.76 -6.59
N LEU A 98 -14.99 -7.78 -6.36
CA LEU A 98 -13.84 -8.10 -7.19
C LEU A 98 -14.28 -9.00 -8.35
N LEU A 99 -14.01 -8.57 -9.59
CA LEU A 99 -14.41 -9.26 -10.81
C LEU A 99 -13.23 -9.41 -11.76
N GLU A 100 -13.17 -10.53 -12.46
CA GLU A 100 -12.28 -10.70 -13.60
C GLU A 100 -12.81 -9.90 -14.81
N SER A 101 -11.92 -9.31 -15.59
CA SER A 101 -12.26 -8.63 -16.85
C SER A 101 -13.04 -9.56 -17.78
N GLY A 102 -14.15 -9.07 -18.32
CA GLY A 102 -15.06 -9.86 -19.15
C GLY A 102 -16.10 -10.69 -18.38
N ASP A 103 -16.14 -10.58 -17.05
CA ASP A 103 -17.20 -11.16 -16.24
C ASP A 103 -18.57 -10.48 -16.54
N PRO A 104 -19.64 -11.23 -16.89
CA PRO A 104 -20.95 -10.65 -17.19
C PRO A 104 -21.63 -9.87 -16.06
N LEU A 105 -21.14 -9.95 -14.81
CA LEU A 105 -21.63 -9.11 -13.72
C LEU A 105 -21.18 -7.66 -13.88
N LEU A 106 -20.11 -7.38 -14.62
CA LEU A 106 -19.70 -6.01 -14.92
C LEU A 106 -20.86 -5.24 -15.58
N ASP A 107 -21.48 -5.83 -16.61
CA ASP A 107 -22.66 -5.26 -17.27
C ASP A 107 -23.80 -5.01 -16.27
N ALA A 108 -24.02 -5.91 -15.31
CA ALA A 108 -25.08 -5.78 -14.31
C ALA A 108 -24.83 -4.64 -13.31
N PHE A 109 -23.57 -4.42 -12.92
CA PHE A 109 -23.19 -3.28 -12.07
C PHE A 109 -23.35 -1.97 -12.85
N GLU A 110 -22.93 -1.92 -14.12
CA GLU A 110 -23.14 -0.76 -14.99
C GLU A 110 -24.63 -0.44 -15.20
N GLU A 111 -25.46 -1.44 -15.47
CA GLU A 111 -26.91 -1.29 -15.65
C GLU A 111 -27.62 -0.78 -14.37
N SER A 112 -27.00 -1.01 -13.21
CA SER A 112 -27.54 -0.61 -11.90
C SER A 112 -27.02 0.75 -11.41
N ASP A 113 -26.17 1.44 -12.20
CA ASP A 113 -25.47 2.67 -11.80
C ASP A 113 -24.52 2.48 -10.59
N ASP A 114 -24.00 1.25 -10.41
CA ASP A 114 -23.12 0.83 -9.32
C ASP A 114 -21.72 0.44 -9.84
N ALA A 115 -21.31 0.92 -11.03
CA ALA A 115 -20.04 0.54 -11.66
C ALA A 115 -18.81 0.84 -10.77
N ASP A 116 -18.90 1.86 -9.93
CA ASP A 116 -17.88 2.26 -8.97
C ASP A 116 -17.81 1.38 -7.72
N ALA A 117 -18.69 0.37 -7.59
CA ALA A 117 -18.63 -0.65 -6.54
C ALA A 117 -17.85 -1.91 -6.96
N ALA A 118 -17.28 -1.94 -8.17
CA ALA A 118 -16.50 -3.07 -8.69
C ALA A 118 -15.01 -2.74 -8.83
N VAL A 119 -14.15 -3.67 -8.40
CA VAL A 119 -12.71 -3.68 -8.75
C VAL A 119 -12.52 -4.73 -9.82
N VAL A 120 -12.03 -4.30 -10.98
CA VAL A 120 -11.81 -5.17 -12.14
C VAL A 120 -10.35 -5.58 -12.22
N LEU A 121 -10.11 -6.88 -12.28
CA LEU A 121 -8.78 -7.48 -12.41
C LEU A 121 -8.63 -8.15 -13.78
N ASP A 122 -7.45 -8.10 -14.38
CA ASP A 122 -7.15 -8.81 -15.64
C ASP A 122 -6.95 -10.33 -15.47
N ALA A 123 -7.24 -10.85 -14.28
CA ALA A 123 -7.13 -12.26 -13.90
C ALA A 123 -8.20 -12.63 -12.85
N PRO A 124 -8.45 -13.93 -12.59
CA PRO A 124 -9.43 -14.36 -11.61
C PRO A 124 -9.14 -13.78 -10.20
N PRO A 125 -10.15 -13.26 -9.48
CA PRO A 125 -9.96 -12.58 -8.19
C PRO A 125 -9.76 -13.59 -7.04
N THR A 126 -8.68 -14.37 -7.09
CA THR A 126 -8.24 -15.26 -6.01
C THR A 126 -7.33 -14.49 -5.04
N ALA A 127 -7.18 -14.96 -3.80
CA ALA A 127 -6.21 -14.38 -2.87
C ALA A 127 -4.79 -14.25 -3.44
N GLU A 128 -4.34 -15.19 -4.29
CA GLU A 128 -3.02 -15.15 -4.92
C GLU A 128 -2.89 -13.98 -5.90
N VAL A 129 -3.90 -13.77 -6.75
CA VAL A 129 -3.91 -12.66 -7.69
C VAL A 129 -4.06 -11.33 -6.96
N MET A 130 -4.91 -11.28 -5.93
CA MET A 130 -5.05 -10.10 -5.07
C MET A 130 -3.71 -9.69 -4.44
N ALA A 131 -2.92 -10.65 -3.95
CA ALA A 131 -1.61 -10.37 -3.36
C ALA A 131 -0.67 -9.68 -4.36
N VAL A 132 -0.56 -10.22 -5.58
CA VAL A 132 0.29 -9.66 -6.64
C VAL A 132 -0.17 -8.26 -7.04
N VAL A 133 -1.47 -8.04 -7.24
CA VAL A 133 -1.99 -6.72 -7.64
C VAL A 133 -1.81 -5.69 -6.53
N LEU A 134 -1.96 -6.10 -5.26
CA LEU A 134 -1.67 -5.22 -4.13
C LEU A 134 -0.17 -4.90 -4.01
N GLU A 135 0.73 -5.85 -4.28
CA GLU A 135 2.17 -5.60 -4.35
C GLU A 135 2.49 -4.55 -5.41
N GLU A 136 1.93 -4.67 -6.61
CA GLU A 136 2.10 -3.70 -7.71
C GLU A 136 1.56 -2.31 -7.32
N LYS A 137 0.33 -2.24 -6.80
CA LYS A 137 -0.28 -0.97 -6.36
C LYS A 137 0.52 -0.29 -5.25
N LEU A 138 1.03 -1.06 -4.30
CA LEU A 138 1.86 -0.54 -3.20
C LEU A 138 3.23 -0.08 -3.71
N ALA A 139 3.86 -0.82 -4.62
CA ALA A 139 5.13 -0.40 -5.21
C ALA A 139 5.00 0.94 -5.96
N ASP A 140 3.85 1.17 -6.62
CA ASP A 140 3.57 2.44 -7.32
C ASP A 140 3.22 3.60 -6.37
N ALA A 141 2.60 3.30 -5.23
CA ALA A 141 2.14 4.31 -4.27
C ALA A 141 3.20 4.73 -3.25
N LEU A 142 4.16 3.85 -2.95
CA LEU A 142 5.15 4.05 -1.90
C LEU A 142 6.41 4.78 -2.42
N PRO A 143 7.22 5.37 -1.52
CA PRO A 143 8.45 6.06 -1.92
C PRO A 143 9.45 5.14 -2.62
N ASP A 144 10.22 5.69 -3.56
CA ASP A 144 11.29 4.98 -4.30
C ASP A 144 12.39 4.39 -3.39
N THR A 145 12.41 4.75 -2.10
CA THR A 145 13.30 4.15 -1.09
C THR A 145 12.88 2.74 -0.68
N VAL A 146 11.65 2.32 -1.01
CA VAL A 146 11.16 0.94 -0.83
C VAL A 146 11.69 0.09 -1.99
N SER A 147 12.50 -0.91 -1.66
CA SER A 147 13.16 -1.81 -2.62
C SER A 147 12.40 -3.11 -2.84
N GLU A 148 11.65 -3.58 -1.84
CA GLU A 148 10.84 -4.79 -1.93
C GLU A 148 9.49 -4.59 -1.24
N VAL A 149 8.44 -5.09 -1.88
CA VAL A 149 7.07 -5.13 -1.36
C VAL A 149 6.59 -6.57 -1.43
N ALA A 150 6.01 -7.06 -0.35
CA ALA A 150 5.49 -8.40 -0.28
C ALA A 150 4.18 -8.44 0.50
N VAL A 151 3.13 -8.99 -0.10
CA VAL A 151 1.77 -8.97 0.45
C VAL A 151 1.31 -10.40 0.73
N GLU A 152 0.69 -10.58 1.89
CA GLU A 152 -0.01 -11.81 2.26
C GLU A 152 -1.50 -11.52 2.35
N VAL A 153 -2.32 -12.32 1.65
CA VAL A 153 -3.78 -12.22 1.65
C VAL A 153 -4.37 -13.53 2.17
N ARG A 154 -5.26 -13.44 3.17
CA ARG A 154 -5.95 -14.60 3.74
C ARG A 154 -7.46 -14.49 3.58
N GLU A 155 -8.05 -15.48 2.92
CA GLU A 155 -9.50 -15.71 2.89
C GLU A 155 -9.90 -16.46 4.18
N THR A 156 -10.74 -15.85 5.03
CA THR A 156 -11.15 -16.38 6.37
C THR A 156 -11.00 -17.92 6.57
N SER A 157 -10.03 -18.31 7.41
CA SER A 157 -9.78 -19.61 8.07
C SER A 157 -9.60 -20.92 7.26
N GLU A 158 -9.77 -20.97 5.94
CA GLU A 158 -9.53 -22.22 5.17
C GLU A 158 -8.37 -22.12 4.18
N LEU A 159 -8.00 -20.93 3.68
CA LEU A 159 -6.97 -20.75 2.67
C LEU A 159 -6.08 -19.53 2.98
N CYS A 160 -4.78 -19.73 2.83
CA CYS A 160 -3.74 -18.73 3.08
C CYS A 160 -2.75 -18.80 1.93
N THR A 161 -2.42 -17.65 1.35
CA THR A 161 -1.35 -17.51 0.35
C THR A 161 -0.45 -16.35 0.72
N GLY A 162 0.86 -16.53 0.51
CA GLY A 162 1.88 -15.56 0.87
C GLY A 162 3.24 -15.98 0.29
N PHE A 163 4.18 -15.04 0.33
CA PHE A 163 5.54 -15.20 -0.15
C PHE A 163 6.42 -15.95 0.87
N ARG A 164 7.67 -16.23 0.48
CA ARG A 164 8.69 -16.91 1.29
C ARG A 164 9.91 -16.04 1.47
#